data_AF-A0AAD2FIJ3-F1
#
_entry.id   AF-A0AAD2FIJ3-F1
#
_cell.length_a   1.000
_cell.length_b   1.000
_cell.length_c   1.000
_cell.angle_alpha   90.00
_cell.angle_beta   90.00
_cell.angle_gamma   90.00
#
_symmetry.space_group_name_H-M   'P 1'
#
loop_
_entity.id
_entity.type
_entity.pdbx_description
1 polymer ?
#
loop_
_entity_poly.entity_id
_entity_poly.type
_entity_poly.pdbx_seq_one_letter_code
_entity_poly.pdbx_strand_id
1 'polypeptide(L)'
;MRAQKQQQKQISNSLSKRRGKGPKTAGEKCCLFLIMITPIILVLSFIYVAGIYKEMTLDSSEPVTAGQLGHVIADKLEHRLEQQKKRLGGPTGGEEKQLHINEVKRGDDDEEANSNVKEFSDMQTARTSEDQKDETNEEEDNNKKEVLVLATSIGDIRITLRSDLSKGSVDYLIKLAEEGCERCKLYRAEPRGILQGIMANKAIKTNTEKGSCPPDVQDVAVGDCPSWDKNCGCHGPIMTRGSVGWAAGQAGGPDFFIDNYKQPAKFWGTQHTNFGKIEDDASFAVIEHIFDLPTKKQGLTFLVDEIHFQLRLE
;
A
#
# COMPACT_ATOMS: atom_id res chain seq x y z
N MET A 1 -43.30 -3.79 -22.58
CA MET A 1 -42.63 -3.33 -23.83
C MET A 1 -43.23 -2.06 -24.48
N ARG A 2 -44.52 -1.74 -24.36
CA ARG A 2 -45.08 -0.51 -24.97
C ARG A 2 -44.75 0.80 -24.22
N ALA A 3 -44.50 0.74 -22.91
CA ALA A 3 -44.17 1.93 -22.10
C ALA A 3 -42.75 2.48 -22.33
N GLN A 4 -41.75 1.63 -22.60
CA GLN A 4 -40.36 2.07 -22.86
C GLN A 4 -40.21 2.82 -24.21
N LYS A 5 -41.05 2.52 -25.20
CA LYS A 5 -41.02 3.21 -26.51
C LYS A 5 -41.52 4.66 -26.45
N GLN A 6 -42.36 5.02 -25.48
CA GLN A 6 -42.83 6.40 -25.34
C GLN A 6 -41.80 7.30 -24.65
N GLN A 7 -40.99 6.77 -23.73
CA GLN A 7 -39.99 7.54 -23.02
C GLN A 7 -38.78 7.91 -23.90
N GLN A 8 -38.35 7.02 -24.80
CA GLN A 8 -37.29 7.35 -25.78
C GLN A 8 -37.70 8.42 -26.79
N LYS A 9 -39.00 8.52 -27.14
CA LYS A 9 -39.49 9.52 -28.10
C LYS A 9 -39.52 10.94 -27.54
N GLN A 10 -39.67 11.09 -26.21
CA GLN A 10 -39.62 12.41 -25.57
C GLN A 10 -38.19 12.94 -25.39
N ILE A 11 -37.20 12.07 -25.19
CA ILE A 11 -35.78 12.45 -25.07
C ILE A 11 -35.20 12.89 -26.44
N SER A 12 -35.63 12.25 -27.53
CA SER A 12 -35.23 12.65 -28.89
C SER A 12 -35.68 14.07 -29.26
N ASN A 13 -36.88 14.48 -28.83
CA ASN A 13 -37.44 15.79 -29.17
C ASN A 13 -36.85 16.96 -28.35
N SER A 14 -36.24 16.71 -27.19
CA SER A 14 -35.64 17.79 -26.39
C SER A 14 -34.23 18.18 -26.87
N LEU A 15 -33.57 17.34 -27.67
CA LEU A 15 -32.21 17.59 -28.16
C LEU A 15 -32.14 18.38 -29.48
N SER A 16 -33.24 18.53 -30.22
CA SER A 16 -33.20 19.24 -31.53
C SER A 16 -33.36 20.76 -31.43
N LYS A 17 -33.66 21.33 -30.26
CA LYS A 17 -34.09 22.74 -30.13
C LYS A 17 -32.98 23.73 -29.69
N ARG A 18 -31.71 23.32 -29.65
CA ARG A 18 -30.58 24.22 -29.32
C ARG A 18 -29.53 24.27 -30.45
N ARG A 19 -29.88 24.90 -31.57
CA ARG A 19 -28.91 25.41 -32.56
C ARG A 19 -29.09 26.91 -32.72
N GLY A 20 -28.56 27.67 -31.76
CA GLY A 20 -28.36 29.11 -31.91
C GLY A 20 -27.13 29.38 -32.76
N LYS A 21 -27.27 30.26 -33.77
CA LYS A 21 -26.18 30.80 -34.57
C LYS A 21 -25.27 31.65 -33.66
N GLY A 22 -24.12 31.11 -33.28
CA GLY A 22 -23.05 31.85 -32.64
C GLY A 22 -22.23 32.67 -33.65
N PRO A 23 -21.59 33.77 -33.21
CA PRO A 23 -20.88 34.70 -34.06
C PRO A 23 -19.64 34.06 -34.68
N LYS A 24 -19.52 34.19 -36.01
CA LYS A 24 -18.29 33.89 -36.74
C LYS A 24 -17.32 35.03 -36.48
N THR A 25 -16.17 34.76 -35.84
CA THR A 25 -14.85 35.39 -36.11
C THR A 25 -13.88 35.10 -34.95
N ALA A 26 -12.94 34.17 -35.15
CA ALA A 26 -11.62 34.08 -34.48
C ALA A 26 -10.84 32.80 -34.86
N GLY A 27 -11.53 31.74 -35.30
CA GLY A 27 -10.95 30.40 -35.46
C GLY A 27 -9.98 30.20 -36.64
N GLU A 28 -10.02 31.03 -37.69
CA GLU A 28 -9.22 30.79 -38.90
C GLU A 28 -7.75 31.21 -38.77
N LYS A 29 -7.42 32.14 -37.86
CA LYS A 29 -6.03 32.58 -37.65
C LYS A 29 -5.21 31.61 -36.79
N CYS A 30 -5.86 30.77 -35.98
CA CYS A 30 -5.18 29.82 -35.10
C CYS A 30 -4.66 28.58 -35.87
N CYS A 31 -5.43 28.10 -36.87
CA CYS A 31 -5.03 26.93 -37.66
C CYS A 31 -3.74 27.16 -38.48
N LEU A 32 -3.56 28.36 -39.06
CA LEU A 32 -2.36 28.66 -39.83
C LEU A 32 -1.09 28.70 -38.95
N PHE A 33 -1.21 29.17 -37.71
CA PHE A 33 -0.08 29.23 -36.78
C PHE A 33 0.39 27.83 -36.33
N LEU A 34 -0.55 26.90 -36.12
CA LEU A 34 -0.24 25.50 -35.78
C LEU A 34 0.42 24.75 -36.94
N ILE A 35 0.00 25.00 -38.19
CA ILE A 35 0.63 24.39 -39.37
C ILE A 35 2.09 24.85 -39.53
N MET A 36 2.38 26.13 -39.24
CA MET A 36 3.74 26.68 -39.35
C MET A 36 4.69 26.21 -38.23
N ILE A 37 4.18 25.98 -37.02
CA ILE A 37 5.02 25.59 -35.87
C ILE A 37 5.27 24.08 -35.79
N THR A 38 4.34 23.26 -36.29
CA THR A 38 4.47 21.79 -36.26
C THR A 38 5.82 21.25 -36.80
N PRO A 39 6.32 21.67 -37.98
CA PRO A 39 7.60 21.16 -38.48
C PRO A 39 8.80 21.61 -37.62
N ILE A 40 8.74 22.79 -36.99
CA ILE A 40 9.80 23.28 -36.10
C ILE A 40 9.87 22.41 -34.85
N ILE A 41 8.73 22.08 -34.25
CA ILE A 41 8.66 21.19 -33.08
C ILE A 41 9.20 19.80 -33.42
N LEU A 42 8.86 19.26 -34.60
CA LEU A 42 9.37 17.96 -35.03
C LEU A 42 10.89 17.97 -35.19
N VAL A 43 11.48 18.98 -35.84
CA VAL A 43 12.95 19.08 -35.98
C VAL A 43 13.64 19.21 -34.62
N LEU A 44 13.12 20.05 -33.72
CA LEU A 44 13.68 20.21 -32.37
C LEU A 44 13.61 18.90 -31.56
N SER A 45 12.51 18.14 -31.70
CA SER A 45 12.38 16.84 -31.05
C SER A 45 13.39 15.81 -31.57
N PHE A 46 13.68 15.80 -32.88
CA PHE A 46 14.71 14.94 -33.46
C PHE A 46 16.11 15.32 -32.99
N ILE A 47 16.44 16.61 -32.91
CA ILE A 47 17.73 17.08 -32.38
C ILE A 47 17.89 16.68 -30.91
N TYR A 48 16.83 16.84 -30.10
CA TYR A 48 16.85 16.46 -28.70
C TYR A 48 17.08 14.95 -28.50
N VAL A 49 16.36 14.12 -29.25
CA VAL A 49 16.54 12.66 -29.23
C VAL A 49 17.95 12.27 -29.70
N ALA A 50 18.46 12.86 -30.78
CA ALA A 50 19.81 12.61 -31.27
C ALA A 50 20.90 13.01 -30.25
N GLY A 51 20.70 14.11 -29.50
CA GLY A 51 21.57 14.50 -28.40
C GLY A 51 21.63 13.45 -27.29
N ILE A 52 20.47 12.94 -26.88
CA ILE A 52 20.37 11.88 -25.87
C ILE A 52 21.04 10.58 -26.35
N TYR A 53 20.86 10.20 -27.62
CA TYR A 53 21.53 9.01 -28.17
C TYR A 53 23.05 9.16 -28.23
N LYS A 54 23.56 10.36 -28.52
CA LYS A 54 25.01 10.62 -28.53
C LYS A 54 25.62 10.49 -27.12
N GLU A 55 24.89 10.88 -26.09
CA GLU A 55 25.34 10.77 -24.70
C GLU A 55 25.32 9.31 -24.21
N MET A 56 24.36 8.51 -24.66
CA MET A 56 24.33 7.06 -24.36
C MET A 56 25.37 6.23 -25.11
N THR A 57 25.86 6.69 -26.26
CA THR A 57 26.81 5.93 -27.08
C THR A 57 28.28 6.21 -26.75
N LEU A 58 28.57 7.23 -25.94
CA LEU A 58 29.94 7.55 -25.53
C LEU A 58 30.46 6.73 -24.32
N ASP A 59 29.63 5.87 -23.72
CA ASP A 59 30.01 5.06 -22.53
C ASP A 59 30.07 3.55 -22.82
N SER A 60 30.10 3.15 -24.10
CA SER A 60 30.09 1.74 -24.49
C SER A 60 31.08 1.46 -25.62
N SER A 61 32.37 1.39 -25.27
CA SER A 61 33.41 0.90 -26.19
C SER A 61 34.21 -0.28 -25.65
N GLU A 62 33.67 -1.07 -24.71
CA GLU A 62 34.26 -2.36 -24.37
C GLU A 62 33.23 -3.49 -24.45
N PRO A 63 33.48 -4.54 -25.25
CA PRO A 63 32.63 -5.72 -25.29
C PRO A 63 32.82 -6.50 -23.97
N VAL A 64 31.88 -6.31 -23.03
CA VAL A 64 31.85 -7.09 -21.79
C VAL A 64 31.43 -8.52 -22.13
N THR A 65 32.37 -9.46 -21.98
CA THR A 65 32.08 -10.88 -22.08
C THR A 65 31.23 -11.33 -20.89
N ALA A 66 30.32 -12.29 -21.11
CA ALA A 66 29.33 -12.75 -20.13
C ALA A 66 29.93 -13.28 -18.80
N GLY A 67 31.24 -13.51 -18.73
CA GLY A 67 31.96 -13.88 -17.49
C GLY A 67 32.36 -12.71 -16.59
N GLN A 68 32.37 -11.45 -17.07
CA GLN A 68 32.83 -10.29 -16.30
C GLN A 68 31.71 -9.54 -15.56
N LEU A 69 30.43 -9.77 -15.93
CA LEU A 69 29.31 -9.06 -15.34
C LEU A 69 29.10 -9.43 -13.85
N GLY A 70 29.41 -10.67 -13.46
CA GLY A 70 29.31 -11.11 -12.06
C GLY A 70 30.31 -10.41 -11.14
N HIS A 71 31.54 -10.19 -11.62
CA HIS A 71 32.60 -9.57 -10.81
C HIS A 71 32.38 -8.06 -10.63
N VAL A 72 31.91 -7.37 -11.68
CA VAL A 72 31.63 -5.92 -11.62
C VAL A 72 30.44 -5.62 -10.72
N ILE A 73 29.43 -6.50 -10.66
CA ILE A 73 28.29 -6.33 -9.74
C ILE A 73 28.72 -6.57 -8.29
N ALA A 74 29.55 -7.59 -8.02
CA ALA A 74 30.07 -7.87 -6.68
C ALA A 74 30.92 -6.71 -6.13
N ASP A 75 31.89 -6.20 -6.91
CA ASP A 75 32.76 -5.09 -6.49
C ASP A 75 31.97 -3.79 -6.25
N LYS A 76 30.93 -3.54 -7.06
CA LYS A 76 30.08 -2.35 -6.92
C LYS A 76 29.13 -2.45 -5.73
N LEU A 77 28.73 -3.65 -5.32
CA LEU A 77 27.94 -3.89 -4.11
C LEU A 77 28.80 -3.70 -2.85
N GLU A 78 30.01 -4.27 -2.85
CA GLU A 78 30.94 -4.19 -1.73
C GLU A 78 31.37 -2.74 -1.45
N HIS A 79 31.68 -1.97 -2.51
CA HIS A 79 32.01 -0.56 -2.37
C HIS A 79 30.84 0.30 -1.82
N ARG A 80 29.59 -0.05 -2.12
CA ARG A 80 28.40 0.64 -1.58
C ARG A 80 28.16 0.31 -0.10
N LEU A 81 28.36 -0.95 0.30
CA LEU A 81 28.32 -1.39 1.70
C LEU A 81 29.39 -0.69 2.53
N GLU A 82 30.61 -0.56 2.00
CA GLU A 82 31.72 0.13 2.67
C GLU A 82 31.44 1.65 2.85
N GLN A 83 30.83 2.28 1.84
CA GLN A 83 30.40 3.68 1.94
C GLN A 83 29.27 3.89 2.95
N GLN A 84 28.34 2.94 3.10
CA GLN A 84 27.29 3.01 4.12
C GLN A 84 27.85 2.79 5.54
N LYS A 85 28.78 1.86 5.73
CA LYS A 85 29.50 1.69 7.02
C LYS A 85 30.23 2.96 7.43
N LYS A 86 30.89 3.66 6.49
CA LYS A 86 31.55 4.96 6.77
C LYS A 86 30.58 6.08 7.10
N ARG A 87 29.33 6.03 6.64
CA ARG A 87 28.29 7.02 6.99
C ARG A 87 27.64 6.75 8.34
N LEU A 88 27.62 5.49 8.79
CA LEU A 88 27.08 5.09 10.10
C LEU A 88 28.13 5.16 11.22
N GLY A 89 29.42 5.19 10.89
CA GLY A 89 30.51 5.42 11.84
C GLY A 89 30.84 6.91 12.03
N GLY A 90 29.97 7.64 12.73
CA GLY A 90 30.28 8.95 13.31
C GLY A 90 30.79 8.83 14.75
N PRO A 91 31.62 9.76 15.26
CA PRO A 91 32.50 9.55 16.40
C PRO A 91 31.75 9.38 17.73
N THR A 92 32.06 8.31 18.44
CA THR A 92 31.78 8.15 19.88
C THR A 92 32.71 9.08 20.67
N GLY A 93 32.37 10.36 20.72
CA GLY A 93 32.91 11.32 21.67
C GLY A 93 31.90 11.53 22.79
N GLY A 94 32.21 11.00 23.97
CA GLY A 94 31.37 11.15 25.15
C GLY A 94 31.34 12.59 25.65
N GLU A 95 30.13 13.09 25.90
CA GLU A 95 29.88 14.20 26.82
C GLU A 95 28.68 13.82 27.68
N GLU A 96 29.01 13.41 28.90
CA GLU A 96 28.09 13.09 29.99
C GLU A 96 27.53 14.42 30.55
N LYS A 97 26.31 14.79 30.14
CA LYS A 97 25.58 15.89 30.78
C LYS A 97 24.68 15.35 31.88
N GLN A 98 25.09 15.62 33.11
CA GLN A 98 24.32 15.45 34.35
C GLN A 98 22.97 16.17 34.25
N LEU A 99 21.89 15.42 34.45
CA LEU A 99 20.55 15.95 34.59
C LEU A 99 20.31 16.31 36.06
N HIS A 100 20.19 17.59 36.36
CA HIS A 100 19.77 18.10 37.65
C HIS A 100 18.29 17.75 37.89
N ILE A 101 18.03 16.94 38.91
CA ILE A 101 16.69 16.71 39.47
C ILE A 101 16.42 17.84 40.46
N ASN A 102 15.39 18.66 40.19
CA ASN A 102 14.87 19.62 41.16
C ASN A 102 13.78 18.95 42.01
N GLU A 103 14.05 18.84 43.31
CA GLU A 103 13.07 18.55 44.35
C GLU A 103 11.98 19.64 44.38
N VAL A 104 10.71 19.24 44.27
CA VAL A 104 9.57 20.09 44.62
C VAL A 104 9.06 19.64 45.99
N LYS A 105 9.13 20.56 46.95
CA LYS A 105 8.63 20.40 48.32
C LYS A 105 7.11 20.58 48.38
N ARG A 106 6.50 19.68 49.17
CA ARG A 106 5.36 19.85 50.09
C ARG A 106 4.59 21.18 50.05
N GLY A 107 3.28 21.06 49.86
CA GLY A 107 2.27 21.86 50.53
C GLY A 107 1.25 20.91 51.12
N ASP A 108 1.28 20.77 52.45
CA ASP A 108 0.18 20.25 53.26
C ASP A 108 -0.95 21.30 53.26
N ASP A 109 -2.21 20.87 53.41
CA ASP A 109 -3.23 21.46 54.31
C ASP A 109 -4.63 20.87 54.02
N ASP A 110 -5.15 20.22 55.07
CA ASP A 110 -6.53 20.13 55.60
C ASP A 110 -7.64 19.34 54.84
N GLU A 111 -8.16 18.24 55.40
CA GLU A 111 -9.24 18.16 56.43
C GLU A 111 -10.59 18.63 55.82
N GLU A 112 -11.63 17.80 55.65
CA GLU A 112 -12.49 17.29 56.72
C GLU A 112 -13.53 16.25 56.20
N ALA A 113 -13.79 15.27 57.06
CA ALA A 113 -14.97 14.41 57.25
C ALA A 113 -16.09 14.29 56.18
N ASN A 114 -16.48 13.05 55.86
CA ASN A 114 -17.77 12.56 56.36
C ASN A 114 -17.86 11.02 56.42
N SER A 115 -18.17 10.54 57.62
CA SER A 115 -18.46 9.16 57.98
C SER A 115 -19.87 8.76 57.55
N ASN A 116 -20.04 7.56 57.00
CA ASN A 116 -21.18 6.74 57.41
C ASN A 116 -20.89 5.25 57.27
N VAL A 117 -20.94 4.61 58.44
CA VAL A 117 -20.76 3.18 58.71
C VAL A 117 -22.13 2.51 58.67
N LYS A 118 -22.23 1.37 57.97
CA LYS A 118 -23.05 0.20 58.33
C LYS A 118 -22.67 -0.94 57.40
N GLU A 119 -21.81 -1.87 57.79
CA GLU A 119 -22.11 -3.00 58.69
C GLU A 119 -23.30 -3.83 58.17
N PHE A 120 -22.97 -4.86 57.39
CA PHE A 120 -23.71 -6.12 57.41
C PHE A 120 -22.73 -7.25 57.06
N SER A 121 -22.44 -8.05 58.09
CA SER A 121 -21.58 -9.22 58.00
C SER A 121 -22.35 -10.43 57.48
N ASP A 122 -21.57 -11.39 57.00
CA ASP A 122 -21.82 -12.83 57.04
C ASP A 122 -22.97 -13.39 56.19
N MET A 123 -22.63 -13.79 54.96
CA MET A 123 -22.97 -15.15 54.55
C MET A 123 -21.92 -15.72 53.60
N GLN A 124 -20.95 -16.41 54.18
CA GLN A 124 -20.16 -17.44 53.49
C GLN A 124 -21.10 -18.44 52.84
N THR A 125 -21.00 -18.60 51.52
CA THR A 125 -21.34 -19.88 50.89
C THR A 125 -20.18 -20.23 49.97
N ALA A 126 -19.36 -21.16 50.44
CA ALA A 126 -18.36 -21.85 49.67
C ALA A 126 -19.01 -22.46 48.42
N ARG A 127 -18.65 -21.94 47.25
CA ARG A 127 -18.87 -22.60 45.95
C ARG A 127 -17.61 -22.42 45.11
N THR A 128 -16.81 -23.49 45.13
CA THR A 128 -16.04 -24.04 44.00
C THR A 128 -15.24 -23.04 43.18
N SER A 129 -14.04 -22.78 43.68
CA SER A 129 -12.90 -22.16 42.99
C SER A 129 -12.02 -23.26 42.38
N GLU A 130 -12.48 -23.96 41.36
CA GLU A 130 -11.70 -24.93 40.59
C GLU A 130 -12.26 -24.98 39.16
N ASP A 131 -12.08 -23.93 38.35
CA ASP A 131 -12.31 -23.99 36.87
C ASP A 131 -11.87 -22.72 36.08
N GLN A 132 -10.93 -21.90 36.59
CA GLN A 132 -10.41 -20.72 35.87
C GLN A 132 -8.89 -20.74 35.76
N LYS A 133 -8.32 -21.69 35.01
CA LYS A 133 -6.85 -21.75 34.84
C LYS A 133 -6.30 -22.16 33.47
N ASP A 134 -7.11 -22.18 32.41
CA ASP A 134 -6.63 -22.66 31.10
C ASP A 134 -6.85 -21.74 29.88
N GLU A 135 -7.36 -20.51 30.05
CA GLU A 135 -7.58 -19.61 28.89
C GLU A 135 -6.37 -18.71 28.54
N THR A 136 -5.25 -18.76 29.27
CA THR A 136 -4.11 -17.84 29.04
C THR A 136 -3.00 -18.42 28.13
N ASN A 137 -3.10 -19.66 27.67
CA ASN A 137 -2.02 -20.29 26.87
C ASN A 137 -2.31 -20.37 25.35
N GLU A 138 -3.52 -20.07 24.88
CA GLU A 138 -3.82 -20.05 23.43
C GLU A 138 -3.43 -18.73 22.74
N GLU A 139 -3.18 -17.66 23.51
CA GLU A 139 -2.81 -16.35 22.95
C GLU A 139 -1.32 -16.30 22.54
N GLU A 140 -0.44 -17.08 23.19
CA GLU A 140 1.00 -17.07 22.91
C GLU A 140 1.40 -17.85 21.64
N ASP A 141 0.68 -18.93 21.28
CA ASP A 141 1.04 -19.74 20.09
C ASP A 141 0.50 -19.15 18.78
N ASN A 142 -0.51 -18.28 18.85
CA ASN A 142 -1.05 -17.56 17.70
C ASN A 142 -0.13 -16.43 17.20
N ASN A 143 0.90 -16.06 17.97
CA ASN A 143 1.88 -15.03 17.60
C ASN A 143 3.03 -15.56 16.72
N LYS A 144 2.98 -16.83 16.30
CA LYS A 144 4.10 -17.49 15.60
C LYS A 144 4.00 -17.49 14.07
N LYS A 145 2.93 -16.97 13.48
CA LYS A 145 2.72 -16.91 12.02
C LYS A 145 2.61 -15.46 11.54
N GLU A 146 3.62 -14.67 11.85
CA GLU A 146 3.61 -13.23 11.57
C GLU A 146 4.08 -12.90 10.15
N VAL A 147 4.78 -13.80 9.44
CA VAL A 147 5.33 -13.48 8.12
C VAL A 147 4.70 -14.33 7.02
N LEU A 148 4.05 -13.66 6.07
CA LEU A 148 3.61 -14.25 4.80
C LEU A 148 4.68 -14.05 3.74
N VAL A 149 5.12 -15.12 3.10
CA VAL A 149 6.10 -15.09 2.01
C VAL A 149 5.43 -15.39 0.68
N LEU A 150 5.58 -14.47 -0.27
CA LEU A 150 5.25 -14.67 -1.67
C LEU A 150 6.50 -15.23 -2.38
N ALA A 151 6.58 -16.54 -2.51
CA ALA A 151 7.70 -17.20 -3.17
C ALA A 151 7.52 -17.15 -4.70
N THR A 152 8.24 -16.24 -5.36
CA THR A 152 8.16 -16.02 -6.81
C THR A 152 9.36 -16.66 -7.54
N SER A 153 9.33 -16.70 -8.88
CA SER A 153 10.49 -17.10 -9.67
C SER A 153 11.65 -16.10 -9.68
N ILE A 154 11.42 -14.88 -9.20
CA ILE A 154 12.39 -13.78 -9.16
C ILE A 154 13.09 -13.71 -7.80
N GLY A 155 12.36 -14.08 -6.75
CA GLY A 155 12.80 -14.02 -5.35
C GLY A 155 11.60 -13.98 -4.41
N ASP A 156 11.90 -14.05 -3.12
CA ASP A 156 10.88 -14.06 -2.08
C ASP A 156 10.52 -12.63 -1.67
N ILE A 157 9.23 -12.36 -1.52
CA ILE A 157 8.72 -11.10 -0.95
C ILE A 157 8.08 -11.44 0.40
N ARG A 158 8.64 -10.89 1.48
CA ARG A 158 8.23 -11.16 2.86
C ARG A 158 7.35 -10.03 3.37
N ILE A 159 6.20 -10.40 3.93
CA ILE A 159 5.17 -9.48 4.40
C ILE A 159 4.88 -9.80 5.87
N THR A 160 5.25 -8.91 6.78
CA THR A 160 4.82 -8.97 8.18
C THR A 160 3.32 -8.67 8.23
N LEU A 161 2.51 -9.65 8.63
CA LEU A 161 1.07 -9.57 8.75
C LEU A 161 0.68 -8.67 9.94
N ARG A 162 -0.39 -7.90 9.77
CA ARG A 162 -0.87 -6.90 10.73
C ARG A 162 -2.27 -7.23 11.21
N SER A 163 -2.37 -8.26 12.06
CA SER A 163 -3.64 -8.72 12.64
C SER A 163 -4.29 -7.65 13.52
N ASP A 164 -3.48 -6.74 14.09
CA ASP A 164 -3.91 -5.54 14.81
C ASP A 164 -4.68 -4.55 13.91
N LEU A 165 -4.34 -4.49 12.61
CA LEU A 165 -5.04 -3.65 11.64
C LEU A 165 -6.19 -4.38 10.95
N SER A 166 -6.06 -5.67 10.64
CA SER A 166 -7.14 -6.41 9.98
C SER A 166 -7.05 -7.91 10.24
N LYS A 167 -7.54 -8.35 11.41
CA LYS A 167 -7.59 -9.77 11.78
C LYS A 167 -8.28 -10.64 10.72
N GLY A 168 -9.46 -10.25 10.24
CA GLY A 168 -10.18 -11.03 9.22
C GLY A 168 -9.42 -11.20 7.91
N SER A 169 -8.57 -10.22 7.52
CA SER A 169 -7.70 -10.35 6.35
C SER A 169 -6.53 -11.30 6.59
N VAL A 170 -5.93 -11.24 7.79
CA VAL A 170 -4.85 -12.14 8.19
C VAL A 170 -5.33 -13.58 8.27
N ASP A 171 -6.48 -13.83 8.90
CA ASP A 171 -7.09 -15.15 9.00
C ASP A 171 -7.37 -15.74 7.60
N TYR A 172 -7.82 -14.92 6.65
CA TYR A 172 -8.01 -15.32 5.25
C TYR A 172 -6.69 -15.73 4.56
N LEU A 173 -5.61 -14.98 4.80
CA LEU A 173 -4.30 -15.23 4.20
C LEU A 173 -3.63 -16.49 4.77
N ILE A 174 -3.73 -16.70 6.09
CA ILE A 174 -3.26 -17.93 6.75
C ILE A 174 -3.97 -19.13 6.13
N LYS A 175 -5.30 -19.06 6.02
CA LYS A 175 -6.10 -20.13 5.43
C LYS A 175 -5.73 -20.38 3.96
N LEU A 176 -5.47 -19.34 3.17
CA LEU A 176 -4.96 -19.48 1.79
C LEU A 176 -3.59 -20.15 1.72
N ALA A 177 -2.69 -19.88 2.66
CA ALA A 177 -1.38 -20.50 2.71
C ALA A 177 -1.46 -21.99 3.10
N GLU A 178 -2.37 -22.34 4.01
CA GLU A 178 -2.58 -23.71 4.48
C GLU A 178 -3.34 -24.60 3.47
N GLU A 179 -4.42 -24.09 2.88
CA GLU A 179 -5.26 -24.83 1.93
C GLU A 179 -4.82 -24.67 0.46
N GLY A 180 -3.85 -23.79 0.21
CA GLY A 180 -3.28 -23.52 -1.11
C GLY A 180 -3.99 -22.38 -1.87
N CYS A 181 -3.21 -21.68 -2.68
CA CYS A 181 -3.69 -20.57 -3.51
C CYS A 181 -3.68 -20.94 -5.00
N GLU A 182 -4.86 -21.01 -5.62
CA GLU A 182 -5.01 -21.44 -7.02
C GLU A 182 -4.72 -20.34 -8.03
N ARG A 183 -4.95 -19.08 -7.65
CA ARG A 183 -4.89 -17.93 -8.57
C ARG A 183 -3.75 -16.97 -8.27
N CYS A 184 -2.81 -17.33 -7.39
CA CYS A 184 -1.76 -16.45 -6.92
C CYS A 184 -0.82 -15.98 -8.03
N LYS A 185 -0.87 -14.68 -8.33
CA LYS A 185 0.01 -14.04 -9.31
C LYS A 185 0.06 -12.52 -9.17
N LEU A 186 1.18 -11.93 -9.58
CA LEU A 186 1.36 -10.50 -9.79
C LEU A 186 1.09 -10.20 -11.27
N TYR A 187 0.28 -9.18 -11.56
CA TYR A 187 -0.15 -8.89 -12.93
C TYR A 187 -0.08 -7.41 -13.31
N ARG A 188 -0.01 -6.49 -12.33
CA ARG A 188 0.08 -5.05 -12.58
C ARG A 188 1.29 -4.47 -11.86
N ALA A 189 2.09 -3.72 -12.59
CA ALA A 189 3.31 -3.09 -12.09
C ALA A 189 3.34 -1.66 -12.61
N GLU A 190 3.02 -0.70 -11.76
CA GLU A 190 3.15 0.72 -12.08
C GLU A 190 4.51 1.19 -11.60
N PRO A 191 5.44 1.54 -12.51
CA PRO A 191 6.81 1.85 -12.13
C PRO A 191 6.86 2.89 -11.01
N ARG A 192 7.49 2.51 -9.88
CA ARG A 192 7.65 3.35 -8.68
C ARG A 192 6.34 3.79 -8.00
N GLY A 193 5.25 3.08 -8.27
CA GLY A 193 3.93 3.29 -7.68
C GLY A 193 3.49 2.05 -6.93
N ILE A 194 2.74 1.18 -7.60
CA ILE A 194 2.18 -0.04 -6.99
C ILE A 194 2.55 -1.30 -7.75
N LEU A 195 2.80 -2.35 -6.99
CA LEU A 195 2.84 -3.71 -7.49
C LEU A 195 1.55 -4.40 -7.02
N GLN A 196 0.72 -4.86 -7.95
CA GLN A 196 -0.59 -5.41 -7.67
C GLN A 196 -0.71 -6.85 -8.21
N GLY A 197 -1.35 -7.69 -7.40
CA GLY A 197 -1.61 -9.09 -7.69
C GLY A 197 -2.96 -9.54 -7.15
N ILE A 198 -3.17 -10.85 -7.18
CA ILE A 198 -4.35 -11.52 -6.67
C ILE A 198 -3.94 -12.71 -5.81
N MET A 199 -4.63 -12.91 -4.69
CA MET A 199 -4.53 -14.09 -3.83
C MET A 199 -5.93 -14.67 -3.67
N ALA A 200 -6.18 -15.83 -4.29
CA ALA A 200 -7.50 -16.45 -4.24
C ALA A 200 -7.45 -17.97 -4.40
N ASN A 201 -8.38 -18.61 -3.70
CA ASN A 201 -8.81 -19.98 -3.87
C ASN A 201 -10.35 -19.96 -3.88
N LYS A 202 -10.99 -20.64 -4.84
CA LYS A 202 -12.45 -20.62 -4.99
C LYS A 202 -13.19 -21.26 -3.81
N ALA A 203 -12.55 -22.20 -3.10
CA ALA A 203 -13.13 -22.86 -1.94
C ALA A 203 -13.10 -22.00 -0.67
N ILE A 204 -12.26 -20.96 -0.64
CA ILE A 204 -12.04 -20.11 0.53
C ILE A 204 -12.79 -18.79 0.34
N LYS A 205 -13.79 -18.54 1.18
CA LYS A 205 -14.55 -17.29 1.17
C LYS A 205 -13.62 -16.11 1.48
N THR A 206 -13.66 -15.08 0.64
CA THR A 206 -12.90 -13.84 0.84
C THR A 206 -13.38 -13.11 2.09
N ASN A 207 -12.45 -12.47 2.80
CA ASN A 207 -12.80 -11.53 3.86
C ASN A 207 -13.71 -10.41 3.32
N THR A 208 -14.66 -9.95 4.12
CA THR A 208 -15.52 -8.79 3.83
C THR A 208 -15.50 -7.75 4.94
N GLU A 209 -14.69 -7.97 5.97
CA GLU A 209 -14.53 -7.09 7.13
C GLU A 209 -13.42 -6.07 6.87
N LYS A 210 -13.70 -4.80 7.17
CA LYS A 210 -12.75 -3.70 6.99
C LYS A 210 -11.70 -3.74 8.10
N GLY A 211 -10.54 -3.15 7.85
CA GLY A 211 -9.54 -2.94 8.88
C GLY A 211 -9.92 -1.86 9.90
N SER A 212 -9.19 -1.85 11.00
CA SER A 212 -9.27 -0.90 12.10
C SER A 212 -8.76 0.48 11.68
N CYS A 213 -9.39 1.52 12.22
CA CYS A 213 -9.04 2.90 11.94
C CYS A 213 -8.15 3.52 13.01
N PRO A 214 -7.07 4.21 12.61
CA PRO A 214 -6.29 5.02 13.53
C PRO A 214 -7.17 6.05 14.25
N PRO A 215 -6.92 6.35 15.54
CA PRO A 215 -7.77 7.23 16.34
C PRO A 215 -8.00 8.63 15.73
N ASP A 216 -7.01 9.14 14.99
CA ASP A 216 -7.04 10.47 14.36
C ASP A 216 -7.90 10.54 13.07
N VAL A 217 -8.40 9.40 12.58
CA VAL A 217 -9.18 9.30 11.33
C VAL A 217 -10.49 8.49 11.49
N GLN A 218 -10.93 8.24 12.73
CA GLN A 218 -12.18 7.51 13.00
C GLN A 218 -13.44 8.26 12.55
N ASP A 219 -13.38 9.60 12.45
CA ASP A 219 -14.55 10.46 12.22
C ASP A 219 -14.70 10.95 10.77
N VAL A 220 -14.11 10.28 9.77
CA VAL A 220 -14.37 10.63 8.36
C VAL A 220 -15.86 10.41 8.08
N ALA A 221 -16.60 11.52 7.96
CA ALA A 221 -18.04 11.50 7.87
C ALA A 221 -18.51 10.65 6.66
N VAL A 222 -19.39 9.69 6.94
CA VAL A 222 -20.03 8.76 5.98
C VAL A 222 -20.69 9.48 4.78
N GLY A 223 -20.88 10.81 4.87
CA GLY A 223 -21.52 11.65 3.85
C GLY A 223 -20.65 12.09 2.66
N ASP A 224 -19.31 12.05 2.76
CA ASP A 224 -18.41 12.52 1.68
C ASP A 224 -17.92 11.40 0.76
N CYS A 225 -18.61 10.27 0.81
CA CYS A 225 -18.23 9.11 0.05
C CYS A 225 -18.47 9.25 -1.46
N PRO A 226 -17.52 8.83 -2.30
CA PRO A 226 -17.74 8.85 -3.73
C PRO A 226 -18.92 7.94 -4.09
N SER A 227 -19.62 8.30 -5.17
CA SER A 227 -20.89 7.65 -5.54
C SER A 227 -20.79 6.14 -5.77
N TRP A 228 -19.59 5.64 -6.07
CA TRP A 228 -19.30 4.22 -6.27
C TRP A 228 -18.97 3.45 -4.97
N ASP A 229 -18.69 4.13 -3.86
CA ASP A 229 -18.44 3.50 -2.56
C ASP A 229 -19.15 4.29 -1.46
N LYS A 230 -20.45 4.07 -1.31
CA LYS A 230 -21.29 4.75 -0.31
C LYS A 230 -20.88 4.48 1.14
N ASN A 231 -19.99 3.50 1.36
CA ASN A 231 -19.49 3.09 2.65
C ASN A 231 -17.98 3.35 2.74
N CYS A 232 -17.41 4.29 1.98
CA CYS A 232 -15.97 4.59 1.90
C CYS A 232 -15.28 5.06 3.19
N GLY A 233 -15.94 4.97 4.36
CA GLY A 233 -15.32 5.27 5.66
C GLY A 233 -13.99 4.54 5.83
N CYS A 234 -13.23 4.87 6.87
CA CYS A 234 -11.87 4.38 7.01
C CYS A 234 -11.78 2.83 7.11
N HIS A 235 -10.79 2.24 6.41
CA HIS A 235 -10.47 0.80 6.41
C HIS A 235 -9.04 0.52 6.93
N GLY A 236 -8.29 1.57 7.29
CA GLY A 236 -6.90 1.44 7.71
C GLY A 236 -6.17 2.78 7.72
N PRO A 237 -4.90 2.81 8.17
CA PRO A 237 -4.05 3.98 8.08
C PRO A 237 -3.75 4.37 6.62
N ILE A 238 -3.27 5.60 6.43
CA ILE A 238 -2.74 6.03 5.13
C ILE A 238 -1.61 5.08 4.72
N MET A 239 -1.69 4.58 3.49
CA MET A 239 -0.68 3.69 2.94
C MET A 239 0.68 4.41 2.86
N THR A 240 1.73 3.70 3.29
CA THR A 240 3.12 4.14 3.22
C THR A 240 3.94 3.09 2.49
N ARG A 241 5.16 3.43 2.06
CA ARG A 241 6.05 2.47 1.40
C ARG A 241 6.15 1.15 2.17
N GLY A 242 5.94 0.04 1.46
CA GLY A 242 5.91 -1.31 2.01
C GLY A 242 4.56 -1.74 2.57
N SER A 243 3.58 -0.85 2.73
CA SER A 243 2.23 -1.23 3.16
C SER A 243 1.58 -2.13 2.13
N VAL A 244 0.88 -3.17 2.60
CA VAL A 244 0.16 -4.12 1.76
C VAL A 244 -1.32 -4.07 2.09
N GLY A 245 -2.16 -3.86 1.08
CA GLY A 245 -3.59 -3.69 1.28
C GLY A 245 -4.44 -4.23 0.13
N TRP A 246 -5.74 -4.39 0.38
CA TRP A 246 -6.69 -4.83 -0.62
C TRP A 246 -6.98 -3.73 -1.65
N ALA A 247 -6.99 -4.11 -2.92
CA ALA A 247 -7.25 -3.21 -4.03
C ALA A 247 -8.73 -2.79 -4.11
N ALA A 248 -9.01 -1.77 -4.93
CA ALA A 248 -10.36 -1.27 -5.24
C ALA A 248 -11.18 -0.74 -4.04
N GLY A 249 -10.53 -0.49 -2.90
CA GLY A 249 -11.17 0.03 -1.69
C GLY A 249 -12.23 -0.90 -1.12
N GLN A 250 -12.10 -2.20 -1.38
CA GLN A 250 -12.97 -3.20 -0.78
C GLN A 250 -12.42 -3.63 0.57
N ALA A 251 -13.34 -3.96 1.48
CA ALA A 251 -13.03 -4.40 2.83
C ALA A 251 -12.11 -5.64 2.85
N GLY A 252 -12.27 -6.55 1.88
CA GLY A 252 -11.40 -7.70 1.66
C GLY A 252 -11.27 -8.03 0.17
N GLY A 253 -10.22 -8.79 -0.16
CA GLY A 253 -9.70 -9.02 -1.52
C GLY A 253 -10.65 -9.68 -2.55
N PRO A 254 -10.12 -10.36 -3.58
CA PRO A 254 -8.84 -11.08 -3.56
C PRO A 254 -7.65 -10.32 -4.14
N ASP A 255 -7.90 -9.19 -4.81
CA ASP A 255 -6.85 -8.37 -5.39
C ASP A 255 -6.18 -7.52 -4.32
N PHE A 256 -4.84 -7.52 -4.29
CA PHE A 256 -4.03 -6.81 -3.32
C PHE A 256 -2.95 -6.01 -4.02
N PHE A 257 -2.41 -5.00 -3.34
CA PHE A 257 -1.27 -4.24 -3.83
C PHE A 257 -0.26 -3.97 -2.72
N ILE A 258 0.99 -3.78 -3.14
CA ILE A 258 2.11 -3.31 -2.34
C ILE A 258 2.36 -1.86 -2.75
N ASP A 259 2.29 -0.95 -1.78
CA ASP A 259 2.63 0.46 -1.97
C ASP A 259 4.15 0.63 -2.03
N ASN A 260 4.67 1.13 -3.14
CA ASN A 260 6.08 1.43 -3.33
C ASN A 260 6.36 2.94 -3.50
N TYR A 261 5.36 3.81 -3.31
CA TYR A 261 5.57 5.25 -3.36
C TYR A 261 6.55 5.71 -2.28
N LYS A 262 7.41 6.69 -2.62
CA LYS A 262 8.37 7.26 -1.66
C LYS A 262 7.71 8.08 -0.55
N GLN A 263 6.55 8.65 -0.85
CA GLN A 263 5.78 9.50 0.08
C GLN A 263 4.48 8.78 0.41
N PRO A 264 3.91 8.99 1.62
CA PRO A 264 2.61 8.43 1.98
C PRO A 264 1.54 8.73 0.93
N ALA A 265 0.77 7.72 0.55
CA ALA A 265 -0.23 7.80 -0.51
C ALA A 265 -1.53 8.50 -0.06
N LYS A 266 -1.41 9.76 0.36
CA LYS A 266 -2.53 10.58 0.88
C LYS A 266 -3.71 10.69 -0.09
N PHE A 267 -3.47 10.50 -1.39
CA PHE A 267 -4.50 10.55 -2.43
C PHE A 267 -5.47 9.36 -2.42
N TRP A 268 -5.12 8.24 -1.76
CA TRP A 268 -6.08 7.17 -1.45
C TRP A 268 -6.73 7.32 -0.07
N GLY A 269 -6.21 8.22 0.77
CA GLY A 269 -6.68 8.40 2.14
C GLY A 269 -6.61 7.10 2.95
N THR A 270 -7.72 6.77 3.60
CA THR A 270 -7.91 5.58 4.45
C THR A 270 -8.78 4.51 3.79
N GLN A 271 -8.88 4.52 2.46
CA GLN A 271 -9.85 3.72 1.71
C GLN A 271 -9.43 2.27 1.45
N HIS A 272 -8.27 1.83 1.96
CA HIS A 272 -7.77 0.48 1.74
C HIS A 272 -7.53 -0.24 3.06
N THR A 273 -8.03 -1.46 3.17
CA THR A 273 -7.72 -2.33 4.30
C THR A 273 -6.27 -2.76 4.23
N ASN A 274 -5.46 -2.25 5.16
CA ASN A 274 -4.07 -2.67 5.36
C ASN A 274 -4.04 -3.97 6.18
N PHE A 275 -3.33 -4.97 5.67
CA PHE A 275 -3.19 -6.27 6.35
C PHE A 275 -1.73 -6.69 6.53
N GLY A 276 -0.77 -5.93 6.04
CA GLY A 276 0.63 -6.31 6.12
C GLY A 276 1.61 -5.22 5.74
N LYS A 277 2.89 -5.46 5.99
CA LYS A 277 3.97 -4.53 5.72
C LYS A 277 5.25 -5.25 5.33
N ILE A 278 5.94 -4.71 4.34
CA ILE A 278 7.29 -5.11 3.95
C ILE A 278 8.30 -4.22 4.67
N GLU A 279 9.28 -4.83 5.31
CA GLU A 279 10.25 -4.13 6.16
C GLU A 279 11.70 -4.44 5.82
N ASP A 280 11.98 -5.50 5.04
CA ASP A 280 13.33 -5.90 4.68
C ASP A 280 13.75 -5.42 3.28
N ASP A 281 15.04 -5.09 3.14
CA ASP A 281 15.60 -4.56 1.90
C ASP A 281 15.62 -5.59 0.76
N ALA A 282 15.68 -6.90 1.07
CA ALA A 282 15.74 -7.94 0.06
C ALA A 282 14.41 -8.05 -0.69
N SER A 283 13.28 -8.02 0.03
CA SER A 283 11.93 -7.95 -0.55
C SER A 283 11.76 -6.70 -1.43
N PHE A 284 12.25 -5.54 -0.98
CA PHE A 284 12.23 -4.33 -1.80
C PHE A 284 13.08 -4.47 -3.07
N ALA A 285 14.25 -5.10 -3.00
CA ALA A 285 15.08 -5.33 -4.19
C ALA A 285 14.36 -6.20 -5.24
N VAL A 286 13.64 -7.24 -4.80
CA VAL A 286 12.78 -8.06 -5.67
C VAL A 286 11.69 -7.21 -6.32
N ILE A 287 10.99 -6.39 -5.55
CA ILE A 287 9.92 -5.50 -6.04
C ILE A 287 10.44 -4.49 -7.07
N GLU A 288 11.57 -3.84 -6.79
CA GLU A 288 12.19 -2.89 -7.74
C GLU A 288 12.59 -3.60 -9.03
N HIS A 289 13.13 -4.82 -8.96
CA HIS A 289 13.42 -5.61 -10.16
C HIS A 289 12.16 -5.96 -10.96
N ILE A 290 11.04 -6.26 -10.31
CA ILE A 290 9.76 -6.51 -10.97
C ILE A 290 9.27 -5.29 -11.75
N PHE A 291 9.52 -4.07 -11.24
CA PHE A 291 9.15 -2.84 -11.95
C PHE A 291 9.94 -2.60 -13.25
N ASP A 292 11.10 -3.22 -13.40
CA ASP A 292 11.94 -3.12 -14.61
C ASP A 292 11.55 -4.15 -15.69
N LEU A 293 10.62 -5.07 -15.39
CA LEU A 293 10.15 -6.07 -16.35
C LEU A 293 9.29 -5.45 -17.47
N PRO A 294 9.18 -6.12 -18.63
CA PRO A 294 8.33 -5.66 -19.72
C PRO A 294 6.87 -5.46 -19.29
N THR A 295 6.31 -4.30 -19.65
CA THR A 295 4.92 -3.94 -19.35
C THR A 295 4.16 -3.48 -20.60
N LYS A 296 2.82 -3.55 -20.53
CA LYS A 296 1.89 -3.04 -21.53
C LYS A 296 0.91 -2.06 -20.91
N LYS A 297 0.63 -0.96 -21.61
CA LYS A 297 -0.30 0.09 -21.15
C LYS A 297 -1.70 -0.12 -21.73
N GLN A 298 -2.69 -0.30 -20.85
CA GLN A 298 -4.10 -0.48 -21.19
C GLN A 298 -4.99 0.33 -20.23
N GLY A 299 -4.77 1.65 -20.19
CA GLY A 299 -5.28 2.53 -19.14
C GLY A 299 -4.38 2.49 -17.90
N LEU A 300 -4.11 1.29 -17.38
CA LEU A 300 -3.13 1.00 -16.33
C LEU A 300 -1.91 0.27 -16.92
N THR A 301 -0.85 0.11 -16.14
CA THR A 301 0.39 -0.57 -16.58
C THR A 301 0.44 -2.01 -16.07
N PHE A 302 0.31 -2.96 -16.99
CA PHE A 302 0.28 -4.40 -16.68
C PHE A 302 1.60 -5.06 -17.06
N LEU A 303 2.00 -6.09 -16.32
CA LEU A 303 3.10 -6.95 -16.74
C LEU A 303 2.72 -7.64 -18.07
N VAL A 304 3.70 -7.79 -18.97
CA VAL A 304 3.49 -8.59 -20.19
C VAL A 304 3.26 -10.04 -19.81
N ASP A 305 4.15 -10.57 -18.97
CA ASP A 305 4.09 -11.91 -18.40
C ASP A 305 3.78 -11.81 -16.90
N GLU A 306 2.69 -12.45 -16.47
CA GLU A 306 2.29 -12.48 -15.07
C GLU A 306 3.25 -13.35 -14.26
N ILE A 307 3.53 -12.97 -13.01
CA ILE A 307 4.44 -13.70 -12.13
C ILE A 307 3.62 -14.52 -11.15
N HIS A 308 3.63 -15.84 -11.31
CA HIS A 308 3.03 -16.75 -10.35
C HIS A 308 3.87 -16.86 -9.07
N PHE A 309 3.20 -17.06 -7.95
CA PHE A 309 3.87 -17.26 -6.66
C PHE A 309 3.14 -18.26 -5.77
N GLN A 310 3.90 -18.85 -4.85
CA GLN A 310 3.37 -19.70 -3.78
C GLN A 310 3.28 -18.88 -2.49
N LEU A 311 2.27 -19.16 -1.66
CA LEU A 311 2.16 -18.60 -0.31
C LEU A 311 2.84 -19.55 0.68
N ARG A 312 3.65 -19.00 1.59
CA ARG A 312 4.24 -19.71 2.72
C ARG A 312 4.11 -18.87 3.99
N LEU A 313 3.99 -19.52 5.13
CA LEU A 313 4.03 -18.87 6.44
C LEU A 313 5.36 -19.19 7.11
N GLU A 314 5.96 -18.18 7.75
CA GLU A 314 7.21 -18.29 8.51
C GLU A 314 7.05 -17.74 9.93
#